data_AF-A0A922PUJ0-F1
#
_entry.id   AF-A0A922PUJ0-F1
#
_cell.length_a   1.000
_cell.length_b   1.000
_cell.length_c   1.000
_cell.angle_alpha   90.00
_cell.angle_beta   90.00
_cell.angle_gamma   90.00
#
_symmetry.space_group_name_H-M   'P 1'
#
loop_
_entity.id
_entity.type
_entity.pdbx_description
1 polymer ?
#
loop_
_entity_poly.entity_id
_entity_poly.type
_entity_poly.pdbx_seq_one_letter_code
_entity_poly.pdbx_strand_id
1 'polypeptide(L)' 'MQFSFDNQQQTIMGVAIADRQCYRCVRDAMLFNVYEDWRPTVSDVQRAAQEAQDAASRANRKFKEEFQ' A
#
# COMPACT_ATOMS: atom_id res chain seq x y z
N MET A 1 8.32 31.39 -10.38
CA MET A 1 8.99 30.12 -10.04
C MET A 1 7.92 29.12 -9.69
N GLN A 2 7.71 28.12 -10.54
CA GLN A 2 6.78 27.03 -10.27
C GLN A 2 7.46 26.12 -9.23
N PHE A 3 6.90 26.02 -8.03
CA PHE A 3 7.33 25.00 -7.06
C PHE A 3 6.85 23.63 -7.59
N SER A 4 7.75 22.86 -8.19
CA SER A 4 7.49 21.45 -8.48
C SER A 4 7.67 20.68 -7.16
N PHE A 5 6.56 20.28 -6.53
CA PHE A 5 6.61 19.27 -5.48
C PHE A 5 7.06 17.96 -6.14
N ASP A 6 8.31 17.54 -5.90
CA ASP A 6 8.70 16.16 -6.17
C ASP A 6 7.99 15.28 -5.15
N ASN A 7 6.87 14.70 -5.59
CA ASN A 7 5.92 14.04 -4.74
C ASN A 7 6.33 12.59 -4.43
N GLN A 8 7.65 12.30 -4.43
CA GLN A 8 8.32 11.00 -4.25
C GLN A 8 7.30 9.87 -4.13
N GLN A 9 6.84 9.38 -5.30
CA GLN A 9 5.75 8.41 -5.32
C GLN A 9 6.12 7.25 -4.41
N GLN A 10 5.25 6.97 -3.44
CA GLN A 10 5.52 5.94 -2.46
C GLN A 10 5.52 4.60 -3.20
N THR A 11 6.66 3.91 -3.17
CA THR A 11 6.84 2.66 -3.89
C THR A 11 7.17 1.53 -2.93
N ILE A 12 6.66 0.34 -3.24
CA ILE A 12 7.04 -0.91 -2.59
C ILE A 12 7.48 -1.85 -3.71
N MET A 13 8.74 -2.29 -3.69
CA MET A 13 9.30 -3.15 -4.74
C MET A 13 9.08 -2.62 -6.18
N GLY A 14 9.12 -1.29 -6.37
CA GLY A 14 8.87 -0.65 -7.66
C GLY A 14 7.40 -0.46 -8.06
N VAL A 15 6.45 -0.93 -7.25
CA VAL A 15 5.01 -0.69 -7.43
C VAL A 15 4.65 0.65 -6.79
N ALA A 16 4.15 1.59 -7.60
CA ALA A 16 3.71 2.90 -7.13
C ALA A 16 2.32 2.83 -6.47
N ILE A 17 2.21 3.43 -5.28
CA ILE A 17 0.96 3.54 -4.52
C ILE A 17 0.77 5.02 -4.15
N ALA A 18 -0.16 5.69 -4.83
CA ALA A 18 -0.36 7.12 -4.68
C ALA A 18 -1.06 7.50 -3.37
N ASP A 19 -2.02 6.68 -2.91
CA ASP A 19 -2.74 6.94 -1.68
C ASP A 19 -1.91 6.53 -0.45
N ARG A 20 -1.68 7.49 0.45
CA ARG A 20 -0.82 7.31 1.62
C ARG A 20 -1.35 6.26 2.60
N GLN A 21 -2.68 6.13 2.72
CA GLN A 21 -3.28 5.16 3.61
C GLN A 21 -3.15 3.75 3.03
N CYS A 22 -3.43 3.58 1.73
CA CYS A 22 -3.20 2.34 1.00
C CYS A 22 -1.72 1.91 1.06
N TYR A 23 -0.78 2.85 0.89
CA TYR A 23 0.64 2.56 1.02
C TYR A 23 1.00 1.99 2.39
N ARG A 24 0.49 2.60 3.48
CA ARG A 24 0.72 2.10 4.84
C ARG A 24 0.14 0.70 5.02
N CYS A 25 -1.08 0.45 4.56
CA CYS A 25 -1.71 -0.86 4.63
C CYS A 25 -0.88 -1.94 3.91
N VAL A 26 -0.49 -1.67 2.66
CA VAL A 26 0.31 -2.62 1.88
C VAL A 26 1.68 -2.83 2.51
N ARG A 27 2.35 -1.75 2.96
CA ARG A 27 3.65 -1.84 3.64
C ARG A 27 3.55 -2.73 4.87
N ASP A 28 2.58 -2.50 5.73
CA ASP A 28 2.45 -3.23 7.00
C ASP A 28 2.13 -4.70 6.72
N ALA A 29 1.22 -4.99 5.78
CA ALA A 29 0.93 -6.35 5.35
C ALA A 29 2.18 -7.08 4.81
N MET A 30 3.02 -6.42 4.01
CA MET A 30 4.26 -7.03 3.53
C MET A 30 5.27 -7.24 4.66
N LEU A 31 5.47 -6.24 5.52
CA LEU A 31 6.50 -6.24 6.55
C LEU A 31 6.26 -7.32 7.61
N PHE A 32 5.01 -7.54 8.03
CA PHE A 32 4.68 -8.62 8.97
C PHE A 32 5.01 -9.99 8.41
N ASN A 33 4.62 -10.25 7.16
CA ASN A 33 4.88 -11.55 6.55
C ASN A 33 6.38 -11.76 6.27
N VAL A 34 7.14 -10.70 5.94
CA VAL A 34 8.61 -10.79 5.80
C VAL A 34 9.29 -11.21 7.10
N TYR A 35 8.79 -10.77 8.27
CA TYR A 35 9.31 -11.24 9.56
C TYR A 35 9.03 -12.73 9.82
N GLU A 36 8.09 -13.33 9.10
CA GLU A 36 7.76 -14.76 9.15
C GLU A 36 8.46 -15.55 8.04
N ASP A 37 9.60 -15.06 7.54
CA ASP A 37 10.39 -15.64 6.43
C ASP A 37 9.67 -15.72 5.08
N TRP A 38 8.50 -15.08 4.92
CA TRP A 38 7.85 -14.97 3.63
C TRP A 38 8.59 -13.99 2.72
N ARG A 39 8.72 -14.35 1.44
CA ARG A 39 9.40 -13.55 0.43
C ARG A 39 8.38 -13.01 -0.57
N PRO A 40 7.84 -11.80 -0.36
CA PRO A 40 6.88 -11.21 -1.29
C PRO A 40 7.50 -11.05 -2.67
N THR A 41 6.69 -11.32 -3.70
CA THR A 41 7.03 -10.99 -5.08
C THR A 41 6.43 -9.64 -5.47
N VAL A 42 6.89 -9.08 -6.60
CA VAL A 42 6.27 -7.87 -7.18
C VAL A 42 4.78 -8.09 -7.46
N SER A 43 4.39 -9.30 -7.88
CA SER A 43 2.98 -9.64 -8.13
C SER A 43 2.14 -9.61 -6.86
N ASP A 44 2.70 -10.01 -5.71
CA ASP A 44 1.99 -9.95 -4.43
C ASP A 44 1.73 -8.50 -4.02
N VAL A 45 2.72 -7.63 -4.21
CA VAL A 45 2.58 -6.19 -3.94
C VAL A 45 1.56 -5.54 -4.87
N GLN A 46 1.54 -5.90 -6.16
CA GLN A 46 0.54 -5.41 -7.11
C GLN A 46 -0.88 -5.81 -6.71
N ARG A 47 -1.09 -7.08 -6.33
CA ARG A 47 -2.38 -7.57 -5.87
C ARG A 47 -2.83 -6.85 -4.60
N ALA A 48 -1.95 -6.75 -3.61
CA ALA A 48 -2.26 -6.06 -2.35
C ALA A 48 -2.58 -4.58 -2.57
N ALA A 49 -1.86 -3.90 -3.47
CA ALA A 49 -2.14 -2.52 -3.83
C ALA A 49 -3.50 -2.37 -4.52
N GLN A 50 -3.90 -3.32 -5.37
CA GLN A 50 -5.19 -3.32 -6.03
C GLN A 50 -6.34 -3.55 -5.04
N GLU A 51 -6.18 -4.50 -4.12
CA GLU A 51 -7.15 -4.78 -3.05
C GLU A 51 -7.29 -3.63 -2.05
N ALA A 52 -6.18 -2.94 -1.74
CA ALA A 52 -6.19 -1.78 -0.86
C ALA A 52 -6.81 -0.54 -1.52
N GLN A 53 -6.77 -0.43 -2.85
CA GLN A 53 -7.40 0.66 -3.58
C GLN A 53 -8.87 0.40 -3.92
N ASP A 54 -9.29 -0.87 -3.93
CA ASP A 54 -10.68 -1.22 -4.18
C ASP A 54 -11.57 -0.73 -3.04
N ALA A 55 -12.49 0.19 -3.36
CA ALA A 55 -13.46 0.75 -2.43
C ALA A 55 -14.53 -0.28 -2.00
N ALA A 56 -14.71 -1.36 -2.77
CA ALA A 56 -15.57 -2.48 -2.43
C ALA A 56 -14.87 -3.52 -1.52
N SER A 57 -13.55 -3.41 -1.34
CA SER A 57 -12.79 -4.32 -0.48
C SER A 57 -13.23 -4.18 0.97
N ARG A 58 -13.72 -5.29 1.53
CA ARG A 58 -14.14 -5.39 2.94
C ARG A 58 -13.00 -5.04 3.90
N ALA A 59 -11.75 -5.32 3.52
CA ALA A 59 -10.56 -4.97 4.29
C ALA A 59 -10.35 -3.45 4.38
N ASN A 60 -10.66 -2.72 3.29
CA ASN A 60 -10.50 -1.27 3.20
C ASN A 60 -11.56 -0.52 4.03
N ARG A 61 -12.80 -1.04 4.06
CA ARG A 61 -13.90 -0.46 4.84
C ARG A 61 -13.61 -0.52 6.35
N LYS A 62 -13.15 -1.66 6.86
CA LYS A 62 -12.83 -1.85 8.28
C LYS A 62 -11.65 -0.95 8.74
N PHE A 63 -10.64 -0.79 7.88
CA PHE A 63 -9.47 0.05 8.17
C PHE A 63 -9.79 1.55 8.16
N LYS A 64 -10.74 2.01 7.33
CA LYS A 64 -11.18 3.41 7.36
C LYS A 64 -12.03 3.73 8.59
N GLU A 65 -12.83 2.78 9.07
CA GLU A 65 -13.65 2.94 10.28
C GLU A 65 -12.81 2.92 11.58
N GLU A 66 -11.72 2.15 11.63
CA GLU A 66 -10.87 2.03 12.83
C GLU A 66 -9.85 3.17 13.00
N PHE A 67 -9.57 3.97 11.96
CA PHE A 67 -8.51 4.99 11.96
C PHE A 67 -8.97 6.40 11.51
N GLN A 68 -10.28 6.68 11.55
CA GLN A 68 -10.84 8.05 11.53
C GLN A 68 -10.93 8.62 12.95
#